data_AF-A0A0F2R8V2-F1
#
_entry.id   AF-A0A0F2R8V2-F1
#
_cell.length_a   1.000
_cell.length_b   1.000
_cell.length_c   1.000
_cell.angle_alpha   90.00
_cell.angle_beta   90.00
_cell.angle_gamma   90.00
#
_symmetry.space_group_name_H-M   'P 1'
#
loop_
_entity.id
_entity.type
_entity.pdbx_description
1 polymer ?
#
loop_
_entity_poly.entity_id
_entity_poly.type
_entity_poly.pdbx_seq_one_letter_code
_entity_poly.pdbx_strand_id
1 'polypeptide(L)'
;MRKLLVLAAAVVMLAGCGTMNVKDFAGRTPELRLEEYFAGQTRAWGLFEDRFGTVRREFTVDITGTWDGKELVLEEDFLYSDGETERRVWRIEKTGPDTYRGTAGDVVGEALGEVAGNALNWRYTMDLKVGDGTWRVRFDDWMFLQPDGTLINRAYVSRWGIEIGSLTIAFRSQDVGQSAAAGTQ
;
A
#
# COMPACT_ATOMS: atom_id res chain seq x y z
N MET A 1 14.12 -23.76 -38.75
CA MET A 1 15.09 -22.77 -38.22
C MET A 1 14.55 -21.34 -38.27
N ARG A 2 14.12 -20.81 -39.42
CA ARG A 2 13.56 -19.44 -39.54
C ARG A 2 12.32 -19.17 -38.67
N LYS A 3 11.46 -20.17 -38.42
CA LYS A 3 10.31 -20.07 -37.49
C LYS A 3 10.70 -20.07 -36.00
N LEU A 4 11.80 -20.74 -35.62
CA LEU A 4 12.33 -20.72 -34.24
C LEU A 4 12.98 -19.37 -33.90
N LEU A 5 13.66 -18.74 -34.87
CA LEU A 5 14.26 -17.41 -34.71
C LEU A 5 13.22 -16.30 -34.54
N VAL A 6 12.07 -16.41 -35.21
CA VAL A 6 10.94 -15.46 -35.04
C VAL A 6 10.28 -15.63 -33.66
N LEU A 7 10.18 -16.85 -33.16
CA LEU A 7 9.63 -17.12 -31.82
C LEU A 7 10.57 -16.64 -30.71
N ALA A 8 11.89 -16.83 -30.86
CA ALA A 8 12.89 -16.32 -29.93
C ALA A 8 12.96 -14.78 -29.91
N ALA A 9 12.80 -14.12 -31.07
CA ALA A 9 12.73 -12.66 -31.16
C ALA A 9 11.46 -12.09 -30.49
N ALA A 10 10.33 -12.80 -30.56
CA ALA A 10 9.09 -12.39 -29.88
C ALA A 10 9.18 -12.52 -28.35
N VAL A 11 9.95 -13.50 -27.82
CA VAL A 11 10.18 -13.67 -26.38
C VAL A 11 11.10 -12.56 -25.82
N VAL A 12 12.05 -12.05 -26.61
CA VAL A 12 12.97 -10.98 -26.17
C VAL A 12 12.30 -9.60 -26.20
N MET A 13 11.30 -9.36 -27.07
CA MET A 13 10.56 -8.08 -27.07
C MET A 13 9.56 -7.90 -25.92
N LEU A 14 9.30 -8.95 -25.12
CA LEU A 14 8.45 -8.88 -23.94
C LEU A 14 9.23 -8.56 -22.65
N ALA A 15 10.55 -8.37 -22.73
CA ALA A 15 11.41 -8.04 -21.58
C ALA A 15 11.44 -6.53 -21.24
N GLY A 16 10.39 -5.79 -21.62
CA GLY A 16 10.30 -4.33 -21.45
C GLY A 16 9.46 -3.85 -20.27
N CYS A 17 9.08 -4.71 -19.32
CA CYS A 17 8.43 -4.26 -18.09
C CYS A 17 9.50 -3.75 -17.11
N GLY A 18 9.85 -2.47 -17.22
CA GLY A 18 10.57 -1.80 -16.15
C GLY A 18 9.77 -1.90 -14.85
N THR A 19 10.42 -2.33 -13.78
CA THR A 19 9.85 -2.28 -12.43
C THR A 19 9.76 -0.82 -12.00
N MET A 20 8.60 -0.40 -11.49
CA MET A 20 8.37 0.96 -11.02
C MET A 20 9.43 1.37 -9.96
N ASN A 21 9.97 2.58 -10.10
CA ASN A 21 10.95 3.14 -9.17
C ASN A 21 10.35 4.38 -8.52
N VAL A 22 10.39 4.45 -7.18
CA VAL A 22 9.79 5.55 -6.43
C VAL A 22 10.43 6.89 -6.80
N LYS A 23 11.73 6.88 -7.14
CA LYS A 23 12.46 8.11 -7.52
C LYS A 23 11.93 8.78 -8.79
N ASP A 24 11.22 8.05 -9.64
CA ASP A 24 10.58 8.59 -10.86
C ASP A 24 9.40 9.54 -10.54
N PHE A 25 8.97 9.58 -9.28
CA PHE A 25 7.92 10.46 -8.76
C PHE A 25 8.47 11.70 -8.07
N ALA A 26 9.80 11.86 -7.98
CA ALA A 26 10.42 13.05 -7.43
C ALA A 26 9.91 14.34 -8.13
N GLY A 27 9.56 15.35 -7.34
CA GLY A 27 9.01 16.62 -7.82
C GLY A 27 7.52 16.61 -8.19
N ARG A 28 6.83 15.46 -8.08
CA ARG A 28 5.36 15.43 -8.19
C ARG A 28 4.71 15.94 -6.92
N THR A 29 3.61 16.67 -7.09
CA THR A 29 2.82 17.25 -6.00
C THR A 29 1.41 16.65 -5.98
N PRO A 30 0.72 16.67 -4.83
CA PRO A 30 1.22 17.06 -3.50
C PRO A 30 2.29 16.10 -2.96
N GLU A 31 3.20 16.59 -2.13
CA GLU A 31 4.19 15.71 -1.47
C GLU A 31 3.49 14.83 -0.43
N LEU A 32 3.83 13.54 -0.42
CA LEU A 32 3.32 12.59 0.57
C LEU A 32 4.27 12.51 1.77
N ARG A 33 3.73 12.71 2.97
CA ARG A 33 4.40 12.45 4.26
C ARG A 33 3.46 11.59 5.09
N LEU A 34 3.89 10.40 5.50
CA LEU A 34 3.03 9.43 6.20
C LEU A 34 2.54 10.00 7.53
N GLU A 35 3.46 10.59 8.29
CA GLU A 35 3.21 11.17 9.59
C GLU A 35 2.25 12.37 9.56
N GLU A 36 2.14 13.05 8.42
CA GLU A 36 1.19 14.15 8.24
C GLU A 36 -0.16 13.65 7.72
N TYR A 37 -0.14 12.74 6.74
CA TYR A 37 -1.36 12.24 6.12
C TYR A 37 -2.22 11.42 7.09
N PHE A 38 -1.58 10.55 7.85
CA PHE A 38 -2.27 9.61 8.73
C PHE A 38 -2.38 10.09 10.18
N ALA A 39 -1.79 11.22 10.57
CA ALA A 39 -2.05 11.80 11.88
C ALA A 39 -3.53 12.19 12.01
N GLY A 40 -4.17 11.75 13.09
CA GLY A 40 -5.60 11.97 13.30
C GLY A 40 -6.47 10.84 12.77
N GLN A 41 -7.61 11.17 12.18
CA GLN A 41 -8.59 10.18 11.72
C GLN A 41 -8.53 9.99 10.21
N THR A 42 -8.41 8.73 9.78
CA THR A 42 -8.45 8.34 8.37
C THR A 42 -9.47 7.23 8.20
N ARG A 43 -10.26 7.30 7.12
CA ARG A 43 -11.14 6.20 6.71
C ARG A 43 -10.70 5.67 5.36
N ALA A 44 -10.85 4.37 5.16
CA ALA A 44 -10.47 3.70 3.93
C ALA A 44 -11.51 2.68 3.46
N TRP A 45 -11.48 2.42 2.16
CA TRP A 45 -12.28 1.38 1.49
C TRP A 45 -11.36 0.59 0.59
N GLY A 46 -11.46 -0.73 0.66
CA GLY A 46 -10.58 -1.59 -0.11
C GLY A 46 -11.23 -2.88 -0.57
N LEU A 47 -10.58 -3.48 -1.55
CA LEU A 47 -10.95 -4.78 -2.09
C LEU A 47 -9.69 -5.60 -2.41
N PHE A 48 -9.81 -6.90 -2.21
CA PHE A 48 -8.81 -7.89 -2.58
C PHE A 48 -9.29 -8.65 -3.82
N GLU A 49 -8.46 -8.64 -4.84
CA GLU A 49 -8.64 -9.39 -6.09
C GLU A 49 -7.65 -10.54 -6.12
N ASP A 50 -8.11 -11.74 -6.47
CA ASP A 50 -7.19 -12.83 -6.75
C ASP A 50 -6.50 -12.66 -8.12
N ARG A 51 -5.50 -13.51 -8.40
CA ARG A 51 -4.79 -13.52 -9.69
C ARG A 51 -5.66 -13.80 -10.93
N PHE A 52 -6.92 -14.19 -10.75
CA PHE A 52 -7.88 -14.42 -11.83
C PHE A 52 -8.80 -13.20 -12.06
N GLY A 53 -8.60 -12.11 -11.31
CA GLY A 53 -9.43 -10.91 -11.37
C GLY A 53 -10.77 -11.06 -10.64
N THR A 54 -10.91 -12.08 -9.79
CA THR A 54 -12.12 -12.24 -8.98
C THR A 54 -11.96 -11.47 -7.68
N VAL A 55 -12.89 -10.54 -7.41
CA VAL A 55 -12.99 -9.89 -6.09
C VAL A 55 -13.35 -10.94 -5.06
N ARG A 56 -12.45 -11.19 -4.11
CA ARG A 56 -12.64 -12.19 -3.05
C ARG A 56 -13.15 -11.58 -1.76
N ARG A 57 -12.79 -10.32 -1.50
CA ARG A 57 -13.16 -9.64 -0.26
C ARG A 57 -13.18 -8.14 -0.44
N GLU A 58 -14.13 -7.49 0.21
CA GLU A 58 -14.23 -6.05 0.33
C GLU A 58 -14.19 -5.69 1.81
N PHE A 59 -13.68 -4.51 2.14
CA PHE A 59 -13.57 -4.05 3.52
C PHE A 59 -13.56 -2.53 3.62
N THR A 60 -13.90 -2.05 4.81
CA THR A 60 -13.62 -0.68 5.24
C THR A 60 -12.64 -0.71 6.40
N VAL A 61 -11.86 0.36 6.55
CA VAL A 61 -10.94 0.53 7.68
C VAL A 61 -11.15 1.90 8.28
N ASP A 62 -11.31 1.95 9.59
CA ASP A 62 -11.19 3.19 10.36
C ASP A 62 -9.81 3.18 11.03
N ILE A 63 -9.05 4.26 10.86
CA ILE A 63 -7.64 4.36 11.26
C ILE A 63 -7.47 5.57 12.16
N THR A 64 -7.00 5.34 13.38
CA THR A 64 -6.55 6.39 14.30
C THR A 64 -5.03 6.43 14.31
N GLY A 65 -4.45 7.52 13.81
CA GLY A 65 -3.01 7.74 13.79
C GLY A 65 -2.52 8.71 14.86
N THR A 66 -1.46 8.34 15.55
CA THR A 66 -0.78 9.20 16.55
C THR A 66 0.68 9.38 16.16
N TRP A 67 1.12 10.62 16.03
CA TRP A 67 2.50 10.99 15.74
C TRP A 67 3.14 11.68 16.94
N ASP A 68 4.28 11.18 17.41
CA ASP A 68 5.00 11.75 18.56
C ASP A 68 6.22 12.61 18.19
N GLY A 69 6.48 12.78 16.88
CA GLY A 69 7.67 13.44 16.35
C GLY A 69 8.75 12.47 15.86
N LYS A 70 8.64 11.17 16.17
CA LYS A 70 9.58 10.12 15.73
C LYS A 70 8.88 8.85 15.22
N GLU A 71 7.86 8.38 15.93
CA GLU A 71 7.09 7.19 15.63
C GLU A 71 5.62 7.54 15.35
N LEU A 72 5.11 7.00 14.26
CA LEU A 72 3.71 7.05 13.86
C LEU A 72 3.07 5.71 14.23
N VAL A 73 2.10 5.75 15.13
CA VAL A 73 1.30 4.58 15.48
C VAL A 73 -0.04 4.67 14.76
N LEU A 74 -0.38 3.66 13.95
CA LEU A 74 -1.67 3.55 13.27
C LEU A 74 -2.45 2.39 13.88
N GLU A 75 -3.56 2.71 14.52
CA GLU A 75 -4.53 1.71 14.97
C GLU A 75 -5.59 1.55 13.88
N GLU A 76 -5.60 0.39 13.23
CA GLU A 76 -6.45 0.09 12.09
C GLU A 76 -7.53 -0.92 12.49
N ASP A 77 -8.79 -0.51 12.43
CA ASP A 77 -9.94 -1.36 12.69
C ASP A 77 -10.64 -1.71 11.36
N PHE A 78 -10.50 -2.95 10.92
CA PHE A 78 -11.07 -3.49 9.69
C PHE A 78 -12.48 -4.04 9.93
N LEU A 79 -13.38 -3.75 8.98
CA LEU A 79 -14.69 -4.39 8.85
C LEU A 79 -14.81 -4.97 7.45
N TYR A 80 -14.93 -6.29 7.37
CA TYR A 80 -15.07 -7.02 6.11
C TYR A 80 -16.54 -7.13 5.69
N SER A 81 -16.78 -7.34 4.40
CA SER A 81 -18.14 -7.45 3.82
C SER A 81 -18.95 -8.65 4.34
N ASP A 82 -18.29 -9.66 4.93
CA ASP A 82 -18.92 -10.80 5.60
C ASP A 82 -19.21 -10.55 7.10
N GLY A 83 -18.86 -9.36 7.62
CA GLY A 83 -19.05 -8.96 9.01
C GLY A 83 -17.93 -9.37 9.96
N GLU A 84 -16.89 -10.07 9.49
CA GLU A 84 -15.69 -10.27 10.29
C GLU A 84 -14.99 -8.93 10.57
N THR A 85 -14.30 -8.86 11.71
CA THR A 85 -13.49 -7.72 12.09
C THR A 85 -12.06 -8.14 12.38
N GLU A 86 -11.12 -7.23 12.12
CA GLU A 86 -9.71 -7.44 12.40
C GLU A 86 -9.10 -6.13 12.89
N ARG A 87 -8.14 -6.20 13.81
CA ARG A 87 -7.41 -5.04 14.30
C ARG A 87 -5.93 -5.22 14.02
N ARG A 88 -5.33 -4.24 13.36
CA ARG A 88 -3.88 -4.18 13.13
C ARG A 88 -3.34 -2.89 13.74
N VAL A 89 -2.16 -2.97 14.35
CA VAL A 89 -1.48 -1.80 14.89
C VAL A 89 -0.11 -1.72 14.24
N TRP A 90 0.07 -0.70 13.39
CA TRP A 90 1.37 -0.38 12.81
C TRP A 90 2.14 0.57 13.72
N ARG A 91 3.43 0.31 13.87
CA ARG A 91 4.41 1.26 14.43
C ARG A 91 5.41 1.59 13.35
N ILE A 92 5.43 2.85 12.92
CA ILE A 92 6.20 3.32 11.79
C ILE A 92 7.20 4.36 12.28
N GLU A 93 8.48 4.01 12.29
CA GLU A 93 9.58 4.92 12.58
C GLU A 93 10.00 5.66 11.30
N LYS A 94 10.13 6.98 11.39
CA LYS A 94 10.77 7.77 10.33
C LYS A 94 12.28 7.65 10.46
N THR A 95 12.92 6.96 9.52
CA THR A 95 14.36 6.64 9.58
C THR A 95 15.23 7.65 8.83
N GLY A 96 14.63 8.54 8.05
CA GLY A 96 15.30 9.60 7.29
C GLY A 96 14.31 10.59 6.71
N PRO A 97 14.76 11.55 5.88
CA PRO A 97 13.86 12.52 5.23
C PRO A 97 12.74 11.86 4.43
N ASP A 98 13.08 10.78 3.72
CA ASP A 98 12.22 10.10 2.74
C ASP A 98 12.11 8.58 2.98
N THR A 99 12.54 8.10 4.15
CA THR A 99 12.61 6.66 4.46
C THR A 99 11.93 6.33 5.79
N TYR A 100 11.31 5.15 5.82
CA TYR A 100 10.51 4.68 6.94
C TYR A 100 10.77 3.21 7.21
N ARG A 101 10.51 2.79 8.44
CA ARG A 101 10.52 1.40 8.87
C ARG A 101 9.25 1.12 9.67
N GLY A 102 8.57 0.02 9.36
CA GLY A 102 7.33 -0.36 10.03
C GLY A 102 7.38 -1.73 10.70
N THR A 103 6.63 -1.89 11.78
CA THR A 103 6.34 -3.19 12.39
C THR A 103 4.86 -3.30 12.71
N ALA A 104 4.33 -4.52 12.68
CA ALA A 104 2.98 -4.86 13.15
C ALA A 104 3.00 -6.32 13.64
N GLY A 105 1.95 -6.74 14.36
CA GLY A 105 1.92 -8.04 15.03
C GLY A 105 2.05 -9.27 14.11
N ASP A 106 1.64 -9.13 12.86
CA ASP A 106 1.65 -10.15 11.81
C ASP A 106 2.77 -9.97 10.77
N VAL A 107 3.57 -8.91 10.90
CA VAL A 107 4.71 -8.62 10.02
C VAL A 107 5.93 -9.42 10.48
N VAL A 108 6.57 -10.08 9.52
CA VAL A 108 7.79 -10.86 9.74
C VAL A 108 9.00 -9.97 9.50
N GLY A 109 9.64 -9.55 10.59
CA GLY A 109 10.75 -8.59 10.53
C GLY A 109 10.22 -7.17 10.46
N GLU A 110 10.62 -6.43 9.43
CA GLU A 110 10.30 -5.01 9.28
C GLU A 110 9.76 -4.75 7.88
N ALA A 111 8.82 -3.80 7.81
CA ALA A 111 8.42 -3.15 6.58
C ALA A 111 9.39 -2.02 6.25
N LEU A 112 9.70 -1.83 4.97
CA LEU A 112 10.59 -0.78 4.48
C LEU A 112 9.81 0.14 3.56
N GLY A 113 9.87 1.45 3.84
CA GLY A 113 9.21 2.48 3.08
C GLY A 113 10.18 3.49 2.48
N GLU A 114 9.99 3.82 1.21
CA GLU A 114 10.64 4.95 0.55
C GLU A 114 9.58 5.85 -0.08
N VAL A 115 9.72 7.17 0.07
CA VAL A 115 8.80 8.16 -0.52
C VAL A 115 9.54 9.08 -1.48
N ALA A 116 8.87 9.54 -2.54
CA ALA A 116 9.36 10.63 -3.38
C ALA A 116 8.18 11.34 -4.05
N GLY A 117 8.12 12.66 -3.89
CA GLY A 117 6.98 13.46 -4.37
C GLY A 117 5.68 12.93 -3.78
N ASN A 118 4.73 12.57 -4.64
CA ASN A 118 3.42 12.08 -4.22
C ASN A 118 3.32 10.56 -4.03
N ALA A 119 4.44 9.82 -4.14
CA ALA A 119 4.43 8.37 -4.16
C ALA A 119 5.23 7.74 -3.02
N LEU A 120 4.70 6.67 -2.43
CA LEU A 120 5.38 5.79 -1.47
C LEU A 120 5.47 4.38 -2.06
N ASN A 121 6.63 3.73 -1.91
CA ASN A 121 6.72 2.28 -2.03
C ASN A 121 6.99 1.66 -0.67
N TRP A 122 6.15 0.70 -0.27
CA TRP A 122 6.17 0.06 1.03
C TRP A 122 6.23 -1.46 0.86
N ARG A 123 7.27 -2.09 1.38
CA ARG A 123 7.54 -3.52 1.15
C ARG A 123 7.69 -4.25 2.47
N TYR A 124 7.01 -5.38 2.60
CA TYR A 124 7.04 -6.17 3.82
C TYR A 124 6.66 -7.63 3.56
N THR A 125 6.93 -8.47 4.56
CA THR A 125 6.48 -9.87 4.60
C THR A 125 5.56 -10.02 5.78
N MET A 126 4.44 -10.72 5.63
CA MET A 126 3.50 -10.98 6.71
C MET A 126 2.97 -12.41 6.67
N ASP A 127 2.50 -12.87 7.81
CA ASP A 127 1.84 -14.15 7.98
C ASP A 127 0.32 -13.97 7.90
N LEU A 128 -0.24 -14.19 6.70
CA LEU A 128 -1.66 -14.00 6.39
C LEU A 128 -2.47 -15.25 6.74
N LYS A 129 -3.59 -15.10 7.46
CA LYS A 129 -4.53 -16.19 7.71
C LYS A 129 -5.32 -16.51 6.43
N VAL A 130 -5.30 -17.77 6.01
CA VAL A 130 -6.01 -18.26 4.81
C VAL A 130 -6.71 -19.58 5.17
N GLY A 131 -8.04 -19.53 5.32
CA GLY A 131 -8.80 -20.65 5.87
C GLY A 131 -8.31 -21.04 7.26
N ASP A 132 -8.00 -22.32 7.45
CA ASP A 132 -7.46 -22.85 8.70
C ASP A 132 -5.92 -22.73 8.83
N GLY A 133 -5.25 -22.19 7.80
CA GLY A 133 -3.79 -22.10 7.75
C GLY A 133 -3.26 -20.66 7.76
N THR A 134 -1.93 -20.56 7.79
CA THR A 134 -1.22 -19.29 7.69
C THR A 134 -0.25 -19.34 6.52
N TRP A 135 -0.29 -18.33 5.66
CA TRP A 135 0.58 -18.19 4.51
C TRP A 135 1.52 -17.01 4.72
N ARG A 136 2.83 -17.29 4.65
CA ARG A 136 3.83 -16.23 4.54
C ARG A 136 3.80 -15.65 3.14
N VAL A 137 3.49 -14.36 3.05
CA VAL A 137 3.32 -13.62 1.80
C VAL A 137 4.13 -12.33 1.83
N ARG A 138 4.57 -11.89 0.66
CA ARG A 138 5.26 -10.61 0.47
C ARG A 138 4.31 -9.62 -0.16
N PHE A 139 4.23 -8.44 0.44
CA PHE A 139 3.52 -7.28 -0.05
C PHE A 139 4.49 -6.28 -0.70
N ASP A 140 4.05 -5.68 -1.78
CA ASP A 140 4.71 -4.59 -2.51
C ASP A 140 3.67 -3.53 -2.80
N ASP A 141 3.58 -2.57 -1.89
CA ASP A 141 2.55 -1.55 -1.82
C ASP A 141 3.04 -0.28 -2.50
N TRP A 142 2.20 0.29 -3.33
CA TRP A 142 2.42 1.59 -3.95
C TRP A 142 1.29 2.51 -3.59
N MET A 143 1.62 3.60 -2.89
CA MET A 143 0.65 4.61 -2.51
C MET A 143 0.89 5.88 -3.31
N PHE A 144 -0.18 6.51 -3.79
CA PHE A 144 -0.14 7.73 -4.59
C PHE A 144 -1.13 8.75 -4.06
N LEU A 145 -0.61 9.86 -3.54
CA LEU A 145 -1.42 10.96 -3.06
C LEU A 145 -1.96 11.76 -4.24
N GLN A 146 -3.28 11.93 -4.27
CA GLN A 146 -3.99 12.69 -5.28
C GLN A 146 -4.18 14.15 -4.84
N PRO A 147 -4.34 15.11 -5.78
CA PRO A 147 -4.48 16.53 -5.45
C PRO A 147 -5.65 16.88 -4.51
N ASP A 148 -6.69 16.04 -4.48
CA ASP A 148 -7.87 16.24 -3.65
C ASP A 148 -7.70 15.68 -2.22
N GLY A 149 -6.55 15.08 -1.90
CA GLY A 149 -6.26 14.45 -0.61
C GLY A 149 -6.63 12.96 -0.54
N THR A 150 -7.10 12.35 -1.63
CA THR A 150 -7.29 10.89 -1.69
C THR A 150 -5.93 10.22 -1.82
N LEU A 151 -5.63 9.23 -0.97
CA LEU A 151 -4.43 8.40 -1.12
C LEU A 151 -4.84 7.03 -1.65
N ILE A 152 -4.33 6.67 -2.83
CA ILE A 152 -4.63 5.38 -3.46
C ILE A 152 -3.46 4.44 -3.20
N ASN A 153 -3.71 3.32 -2.51
CA ASN A 153 -2.77 2.22 -2.37
C ASN A 153 -3.13 1.08 -3.33
N ARG A 154 -2.11 0.57 -4.02
CA ARG A 154 -2.16 -0.67 -4.77
C ARG A 154 -1.06 -1.59 -4.25
N ALA A 155 -1.44 -2.71 -3.65
CA ALA A 155 -0.51 -3.73 -3.18
C ALA A 155 -0.53 -4.97 -4.06
N TYR A 156 0.65 -5.50 -4.34
CA TYR A 156 0.82 -6.79 -5.00
C TYR A 156 1.23 -7.84 -3.98
N VAL A 157 0.44 -8.91 -3.86
CA VAL A 157 0.66 -9.96 -2.87
C VAL A 157 1.26 -11.17 -3.57
N SER A 158 2.43 -11.61 -3.12
CA SER A 158 3.14 -12.74 -3.72
C SER A 158 3.56 -13.79 -2.70
N ARG A 159 3.58 -15.05 -3.12
CA ARG A 159 4.11 -16.17 -2.35
C ARG A 159 5.11 -16.93 -3.20
N TRP A 160 6.32 -17.15 -2.66
CA TRP A 160 7.43 -17.79 -3.37
C TRP A 160 7.71 -17.17 -4.77
N GLY A 161 7.57 -15.85 -4.86
CA GLY A 161 7.79 -15.10 -6.11
C GLY A 161 6.61 -15.13 -7.10
N ILE A 162 5.52 -15.82 -6.79
CA ILE A 162 4.33 -15.88 -7.65
C ILE A 162 3.24 -14.98 -7.07
N GLU A 163 2.75 -14.02 -7.85
CA GLU A 163 1.66 -13.12 -7.45
C GLU A 163 0.36 -13.90 -7.25
N ILE A 164 -0.21 -13.88 -6.05
CA ILE A 164 -1.45 -14.60 -5.70
C ILE A 164 -2.69 -13.71 -5.77
N GLY A 165 -2.50 -12.39 -5.74
CA GLY A 165 -3.57 -11.41 -5.80
C GLY A 165 -3.04 -10.01 -5.55
N SER A 166 -3.98 -9.09 -5.44
CA SER A 166 -3.71 -7.67 -5.29
C SER A 166 -4.75 -6.99 -4.43
N LEU A 167 -4.32 -5.96 -3.71
CA LEU A 167 -5.17 -5.14 -2.85
C LEU A 167 -5.24 -3.74 -3.44
N THR A 168 -6.44 -3.18 -3.51
CA THR A 168 -6.62 -1.75 -3.78
C THR A 168 -7.31 -1.12 -2.60
N ILE A 169 -6.76 -0.03 -2.08
CA ILE A 169 -7.34 0.74 -0.97
C ILE A 169 -7.35 2.21 -1.34
N ALA A 170 -8.47 2.88 -1.13
CA ALA A 170 -8.56 4.33 -1.16
C ALA A 170 -8.69 4.86 0.27
N PHE A 171 -7.75 5.69 0.70
CA PHE A 171 -7.78 6.37 2.00
C PHE A 171 -8.26 7.81 1.84
N ARG A 172 -8.94 8.28 2.89
CA ARG A 172 -9.35 9.66 3.05
C ARG A 172 -9.08 10.11 4.48
N SER A 173 -8.11 11.00 4.64
CA SER A 173 -7.92 11.72 5.90
C SER A 173 -9.09 12.67 6.12
N GLN A 174 -9.69 12.61 7.31
CA GLN A 174 -10.82 13.44 7.70
C GLN A 174 -10.40 14.88 8.00
N ASP A 175 -9.12 15.10 8.27
CA ASP A 175 -8.56 16.41 8.64
C ASP A 175 -8.03 17.16 7.41
N VAL A 176 -7.42 16.46 6.45
CA VAL A 176 -6.96 17.05 5.16
C VAL A 176 -8.16 17.45 4.29
N GLY A 177 -9.24 16.67 4.30
CA GLY A 177 -10.45 16.95 3.52
C GLY A 177 -11.18 18.24 3.90
N GLN A 178 -11.02 18.71 5.15
CA GLN A 178 -11.65 19.95 5.62
C GLN A 178 -10.91 21.21 5.16
N SER A 179 -9.58 21.12 4.95
CA SER A 179 -8.78 22.25 4.47
C SER A 179 -9.02 22.58 2.99
N ALA A 180 -9.31 21.57 2.16
CA ALA A 180 -9.63 21.78 0.75
C ALA A 180 -11.03 22.37 0.51
N ALA A 181 -12.01 22.06 1.37
CA ALA A 181 -13.37 22.60 1.29
C ALA A 181 -13.47 24.05 1.79
N ALA A 182 -12.52 24.51 2.62
CA ALA A 182 -12.49 25.87 3.15
C ALA A 182 -11.88 26.91 2.18
N GLY A 183 -11.26 26.47 1.07
CA GLY A 183 -10.60 27.35 0.09
C GLY A 183 -11.48 27.81 -1.08
N THR A 184 -12.80 27.60 -1.03
CA THR A 184 -13.72 27.99 -2.13
C THR A 184 -14.83 28.94 -1.66
N GLN A 185 -14.51 29.87 -0.76
CA GLN A 185 -15.36 31.03 -0.48
C GLN A 185 -14.64 32.34 -0.82
#